data_AF-A0A1R3L424-F1
#
_entry.id   AF-A0A1R3L424-F1
#
_cell.length_a   1.000
_cell.length_b   1.000
_cell.length_c   1.000
_cell.angle_alpha   90.00
_cell.angle_beta   90.00
_cell.angle_gamma   90.00
#
_symmetry.space_group_name_H-M   'P 1'
#
loop_
_entity.id
_entity.type
_entity.pdbx_description
1 polymer ?
#
loop_
_entity_poly.entity_id
_entity_poly.type
_entity_poly.pdbx_seq_one_letter_code
_entity_poly.pdbx_strand_id
1 'polypeptide(L)'
;MSDLTHPRNTIKKIIGYEKVVNIPNAISVLDELIPISVEMAKRNLTGIWNFTNPGVLSHNELLEMYREYVDPNFTWKNFSVEEQDKVLAAPRCNMELDITKLKREFPELLPIKESAIKYVFEPNKKKSLA
;
A
#
# COMPACT_ATOMS: atom_id res chain seq x y z
N MET A 1 13.37 -5.17 4.75
CA MET A 1 13.40 -4.50 3.43
C MET A 1 12.26 -5.09 2.64
N SER A 2 11.38 -4.24 2.12
CA SER A 2 10.14 -4.69 1.53
C SER A 2 10.40 -5.52 0.27
N ASP A 3 9.97 -6.78 0.28
CA ASP A 3 10.09 -7.69 -0.85
C ASP A 3 8.92 -7.50 -1.83
N LEU A 4 9.21 -6.93 -2.99
CA LEU A 4 8.24 -6.71 -4.08
C LEU A 4 7.97 -7.97 -4.92
N THR A 5 8.70 -9.06 -4.68
CA THR A 5 8.53 -10.32 -5.44
C THR A 5 7.53 -11.27 -4.80
N HIS A 6 7.26 -11.11 -3.50
CA HIS A 6 6.41 -12.01 -2.74
C HIS A 6 4.94 -11.98 -3.25
N PRO A 7 4.31 -13.14 -3.54
CA PRO A 7 3.02 -13.21 -4.21
C PRO A 7 1.85 -12.63 -3.41
N ARG A 8 1.99 -12.48 -2.09
CA ARG A 8 0.95 -11.85 -1.24
C ARG A 8 1.05 -10.33 -1.19
N ASN A 9 2.14 -9.73 -1.66
CA ASN A 9 2.32 -8.28 -1.69
C ASN A 9 1.32 -7.65 -2.67
N THR A 10 0.62 -6.59 -2.25
CA THR A 10 -0.35 -5.87 -3.09
C THR A 10 0.31 -5.34 -4.36
N ILE A 11 1.52 -4.77 -4.26
CA ILE A 11 2.26 -4.24 -5.43
C ILE A 11 2.54 -5.38 -6.41
N LYS A 12 3.00 -6.54 -5.92
CA LYS A 12 3.26 -7.72 -6.78
C LYS A 12 2.02 -8.19 -7.54
N LYS A 13 0.85 -8.13 -6.89
CA LYS A 13 -0.42 -8.51 -7.53
C LYS A 13 -0.80 -7.54 -8.64
N ILE A 14 -0.79 -6.24 -8.34
CA ILE A 14 -1.30 -5.21 -9.27
C ILE A 14 -0.41 -5.04 -10.50
N ILE A 15 0.92 -5.25 -10.38
CA ILE A 15 1.81 -5.25 -11.55
C ILE A 15 1.65 -6.51 -12.42
N GLY A 16 1.04 -7.57 -11.88
CA GLY A 16 0.78 -8.82 -12.61
C GLY A 16 -0.59 -8.87 -13.28
N TYR A 17 -1.47 -7.90 -13.02
CA TYR A 17 -2.79 -7.85 -13.63
C TYR A 17 -2.71 -7.20 -15.02
N GLU A 18 -3.52 -7.71 -15.96
CA GLU A 18 -3.61 -7.10 -17.29
C GLU A 18 -4.16 -5.66 -17.22
N LYS A 19 -5.15 -5.44 -16.33
CA LYS A 19 -5.72 -4.12 -16.08
C LYS A 19 -6.07 -3.94 -14.60
N VAL A 20 -6.14 -2.69 -14.16
CA VAL A 20 -6.41 -2.30 -12.77
C VAL A 20 -7.52 -1.26 -12.66
N VAL A 21 -8.28 -1.28 -11.58
CA VAL A 21 -9.23 -0.18 -11.25
C VAL A 21 -8.50 0.93 -10.52
N ASN A 22 -8.94 2.18 -10.69
CA ASN A 22 -8.31 3.32 -10.01
C ASN A 22 -9.21 3.86 -8.89
N ILE A 23 -9.18 3.21 -7.72
CA ILE A 23 -9.99 3.59 -6.55
C ILE A 23 -9.05 3.79 -5.35
N PRO A 24 -9.13 4.93 -4.63
CA PRO A 24 -8.38 5.14 -3.40
C PRO A 24 -8.76 4.12 -2.32
N ASN A 25 -7.75 3.58 -1.61
CA ASN A 25 -7.97 2.65 -0.51
C ASN A 25 -6.98 2.91 0.63
N ALA A 26 -7.38 2.57 1.86
CA ALA A 26 -6.48 2.54 3.01
C ALA A 26 -5.50 1.35 2.86
N ILE A 27 -4.21 1.60 3.07
CA ILE A 27 -3.15 0.60 2.86
C ILE A 27 -2.25 0.51 4.10
N SER A 28 -1.78 -0.69 4.40
CA SER A 28 -0.84 -0.96 5.50
C SER A 28 0.56 -1.23 4.95
N VAL A 29 1.53 -0.37 5.27
CA VAL A 29 2.95 -0.61 4.98
C VAL A 29 3.54 -1.43 6.13
N LEU A 30 3.70 -2.74 5.92
CA LEU A 30 4.06 -3.68 6.99
C LEU A 30 5.45 -3.42 7.59
N ASP A 31 6.43 -2.97 6.79
CA ASP A 31 7.77 -2.64 7.27
C ASP A 31 7.75 -1.50 8.33
N GLU A 32 6.73 -0.64 8.33
CA GLU A 32 6.52 0.39 9.37
C GLU A 32 5.57 -0.09 10.48
N LEU A 33 4.47 -0.75 10.11
CA LEU A 33 3.41 -1.10 11.06
C LEU A 33 3.72 -2.32 11.94
N ILE A 34 4.54 -3.27 11.48
CA ILE A 34 4.90 -4.44 12.31
C ILE A 34 5.74 -4.06 13.54
N PRO A 35 6.77 -3.19 13.44
CA PRO A 35 7.43 -2.66 14.63
C PRO A 35 6.47 -1.96 15.61
N ILE A 36 5.50 -1.20 15.08
CA ILE A 36 4.46 -0.55 15.89
C ILE A 36 3.59 -1.58 16.61
N SER A 37 3.18 -2.68 15.97
CA SER A 37 2.34 -3.70 16.62
C SER A 37 3.06 -4.39 17.78
N VAL A 38 4.38 -4.60 17.68
CA VAL A 38 5.21 -5.11 18.77
C VAL A 38 5.23 -4.12 19.94
N GLU A 39 5.33 -2.82 19.65
CA GLU A 39 5.30 -1.78 20.68
C GLU A 39 3.92 -1.67 21.34
N MET A 40 2.84 -1.78 20.57
CA MET A 40 1.47 -1.87 21.11
C MET A 40 1.32 -3.03 22.10
N ALA A 41 1.89 -4.20 21.77
CA ALA A 41 1.86 -5.36 22.65
C ALA A 41 2.64 -5.11 23.95
N LYS A 42 3.84 -4.51 23.88
CA LYS A 42 4.63 -4.14 25.07
C LYS A 42 3.89 -3.15 25.98
N ARG A 43 3.15 -2.21 25.38
CA ARG A 43 2.32 -1.22 26.09
C ARG A 43 0.97 -1.79 26.56
N ASN A 44 0.68 -3.07 26.32
CA ASN A 44 -0.60 -3.71 26.63
C ASN A 44 -1.80 -2.95 26.04
N LEU A 45 -1.67 -2.38 24.84
CA LEU A 45 -2.76 -1.72 24.16
C LEU A 45 -3.75 -2.76 23.63
N THR A 46 -5.01 -2.67 24.09
CA THR A 46 -6.06 -3.62 23.76
C THR A 46 -7.22 -2.97 22.98
N GLY A 47 -8.22 -3.78 22.61
CA GLY A 47 -9.38 -3.36 21.83
C GLY A 47 -9.10 -3.27 20.33
N ILE A 48 -10.00 -2.60 19.61
CA ILE A 48 -9.98 -2.53 18.15
C ILE A 48 -9.17 -1.32 17.68
N TRP A 49 -8.35 -1.52 16.67
CA TRP A 49 -7.53 -0.49 16.04
C TRP A 49 -7.60 -0.62 14.52
N ASN A 50 -7.94 0.47 13.83
CA ASN A 50 -7.71 0.57 12.40
C ASN A 50 -6.20 0.64 12.17
N PHE A 51 -5.68 -0.26 11.35
CA PHE A 51 -4.24 -0.53 11.29
C PHE A 51 -3.65 -0.36 9.88
N THR A 52 -3.86 0.84 9.36
CA THR A 52 -3.34 1.33 8.07
C THR A 52 -2.51 2.59 8.30
N ASN A 53 -1.76 3.01 7.31
CA ASN A 53 -1.16 4.34 7.33
C ASN A 53 -2.23 5.43 7.15
N PRO A 54 -2.02 6.65 7.66
CA PRO A 54 -2.90 7.79 7.42
C PRO A 54 -3.06 8.16 5.95
N GLY A 55 -4.31 8.39 5.55
CA GLY A 55 -4.70 8.71 4.19
C GLY A 55 -4.98 7.49 3.32
N VAL A 56 -5.20 7.75 2.04
CA VAL A 56 -5.55 6.73 1.03
C VAL A 56 -4.59 6.80 -0.15
N LEU A 57 -4.50 5.69 -0.88
CA LEU A 57 -3.68 5.60 -2.07
C LEU A 57 -4.38 4.72 -3.11
N SER A 58 -4.43 5.20 -4.34
CA SER A 58 -5.08 4.51 -5.46
C SER A 58 -4.12 3.60 -6.22
N HIS A 59 -4.62 2.60 -6.94
CA HIS A 59 -3.75 1.71 -7.71
C HIS A 59 -2.89 2.47 -8.73
N ASN A 60 -3.40 3.53 -9.38
CA ASN A 60 -2.59 4.29 -10.34
C ASN A 60 -1.43 5.01 -9.65
N GLU A 61 -1.65 5.68 -8.51
CA GLU A 61 -0.55 6.33 -7.76
C GLU A 61 0.52 5.30 -7.35
N LEU A 62 0.08 4.10 -6.98
CA LEU A 62 0.95 2.99 -6.57
C LEU A 62 1.80 2.47 -7.75
N LEU A 63 1.20 2.39 -8.94
CA LEU A 63 1.88 2.00 -10.19
C LEU A 63 2.76 3.13 -10.76
N GLU A 64 2.40 4.40 -10.54
CA GLU A 64 3.23 5.55 -10.88
C GLU A 64 4.53 5.54 -10.07
N MET A 65 4.44 5.32 -8.76
CA MET A 65 5.62 5.13 -7.91
C MET A 65 6.42 3.88 -8.31
N TYR A 66 5.75 2.78 -8.67
CA TYR A 66 6.45 1.60 -9.18
C TYR A 66 7.26 1.92 -10.46
N ARG A 67 6.65 2.66 -11.39
CA ARG A 67 7.33 3.10 -12.62
C ARG A 67 8.51 4.02 -12.32
N GLU A 68 8.33 5.00 -11.45
CA GLU A 68 9.37 5.98 -11.11
C GLU A 68 10.57 5.35 -10.40
N TYR A 69 10.34 4.42 -9.46
CA TYR A 69 11.40 3.89 -8.60
C TYR A 69 11.96 2.54 -9.08
N VAL A 70 11.15 1.69 -9.70
CA VAL A 70 11.51 0.27 -9.94
C VAL A 70 11.66 -0.06 -11.42
N ASP A 71 10.73 0.37 -12.26
CA ASP A 71 10.75 0.08 -13.71
C ASP A 71 10.18 1.23 -14.55
N PRO A 72 11.04 2.14 -15.07
CA PRO A 72 10.61 3.30 -15.86
C PRO A 72 9.81 2.96 -17.12
N ASN A 73 9.93 1.73 -17.64
CA ASN A 73 9.23 1.28 -18.84
C ASN A 73 7.90 0.59 -18.51
N PHE A 74 7.55 0.47 -17.23
CA PHE A 74 6.31 -0.17 -16.82
C PHE A 74 5.08 0.61 -17.33
N THR A 75 4.12 -0.12 -17.88
CA THR A 75 2.85 0.43 -18.35
C THR A 75 1.70 -0.42 -17.83
N TRP A 76 0.53 0.19 -17.66
CA TRP A 76 -0.68 -0.50 -17.24
C TRP A 76 -1.88 0.03 -18.00
N LYS A 77 -2.99 -0.71 -17.93
CA LYS A 77 -4.29 -0.30 -18.46
C LYS A 77 -5.30 -0.23 -17.32
N ASN A 78 -6.28 0.66 -17.44
CA ASN A 78 -7.37 0.74 -16.49
C ASN A 78 -8.63 0.00 -16.98
N PHE A 79 -9.45 -0.40 -16.01
CA PHE A 79 -10.85 -0.78 -16.19
C PHE A 79 -11.77 0.18 -15.43
N SER A 80 -13.00 0.30 -15.89
CA SER A 80 -14.10 0.81 -15.07
C SER A 80 -14.49 -0.19 -13.97
N VAL A 81 -15.24 0.26 -12.97
CA VAL A 81 -15.70 -0.62 -11.88
C VAL A 81 -16.64 -1.69 -12.44
N GLU A 82 -17.50 -1.32 -13.38
CA GLU A 82 -18.46 -2.21 -14.03
C GLU A 82 -17.77 -3.28 -14.89
N GLU A 83 -16.62 -2.96 -15.49
CA GLU A 83 -15.79 -3.93 -16.20
C GLU A 83 -15.13 -4.90 -15.22
N GLN A 84 -14.64 -4.41 -14.07
CA GLN A 84 -14.06 -5.25 -13.03
C GLN A 84 -15.09 -6.24 -12.44
N ASP A 85 -16.30 -5.78 -12.15
CA ASP A 85 -17.34 -6.59 -11.52
C ASP A 85 -17.77 -7.79 -12.39
N LYS A 86 -17.61 -7.70 -13.72
CA LYS A 86 -17.86 -8.81 -14.64
C LYS A 86 -16.80 -9.91 -14.58
N VAL A 87 -15.59 -9.59 -14.10
CA VAL A 87 -14.44 -10.51 -14.09
C VAL A 87 -14.23 -11.11 -12.71
N LEU A 88 -14.65 -10.43 -11.65
CA LEU A 88 -14.48 -10.90 -10.28
C LEU A 88 -15.62 -11.82 -9.85
N ALA A 89 -15.27 -12.91 -9.15
CA ALA A 89 -16.26 -13.79 -8.53
C ALA A 89 -17.03 -13.11 -7.37
N ALA A 90 -16.49 -12.03 -6.81
CA ALA A 90 -17.12 -11.24 -5.75
C ALA A 90 -16.61 -9.79 -5.77
N PRO A 91 -17.42 -8.82 -5.32
CA PRO A 91 -17.01 -7.41 -5.20
C PRO A 91 -15.81 -7.22 -4.27
N ARG A 92 -15.06 -6.14 -4.49
CA ARG A 92 -13.93 -5.75 -3.64
C ARG A 92 -14.32 -4.62 -2.70
N CYS A 93 -13.76 -4.66 -1.48
CA CYS A 93 -13.88 -3.56 -0.54
C CYS A 93 -12.92 -2.44 -0.92
N ASN A 94 -13.47 -1.24 -1.11
CA ASN A 94 -12.72 0.00 -1.25
C ASN A 94 -13.13 0.89 -0.09
N MET A 95 -12.19 1.26 0.78
CA MET A 95 -12.51 1.97 2.01
C MET A 95 -11.40 2.92 2.44
N GLU A 96 -11.80 3.97 3.14
CA GLU A 96 -10.94 4.78 3.99
C GLU A 96 -11.24 4.41 5.44
N LEU A 97 -10.20 4.31 6.27
CA LEU A 97 -10.35 4.04 7.69
C LEU A 97 -9.98 5.28 8.48
N ASP A 98 -10.61 5.50 9.63
CA ASP A 98 -10.18 6.56 10.57
C ASP A 98 -9.03 6.04 11.45
N ILE A 99 -7.88 6.69 11.35
CA ILE A 99 -6.64 6.34 12.06
C ILE A 99 -6.30 7.35 13.17
N THR A 100 -7.21 8.24 13.53
CA THR A 100 -7.03 9.20 14.63
C THR A 100 -6.59 8.51 15.92
N LYS A 101 -7.18 7.35 16.24
CA LYS A 101 -6.80 6.56 17.43
C LYS A 101 -5.34 6.10 17.37
N LEU A 102 -4.92 5.49 16.26
CA LEU A 102 -3.57 4.97 16.08
C LEU A 102 -2.53 6.10 16.01
N LYS A 103 -2.81 7.15 15.24
CA LYS A 103 -1.93 8.30 15.05
C LYS A 103 -1.72 9.11 16.33
N ARG A 104 -2.70 9.15 17.23
CA ARG A 104 -2.55 9.77 18.56
C ARG A 104 -1.54 9.01 19.43
N GLU A 105 -1.53 7.68 19.34
CA GLU A 105 -0.61 6.83 20.11
C GLU A 105 0.79 6.75 19.48
N PHE A 106 0.87 6.82 18.15
CA PHE A 106 2.12 6.82 17.37
C PHE A 106 2.17 8.05 16.45
N PRO A 107 2.48 9.25 16.99
CA PRO A 107 2.54 10.49 16.22
C PRO A 107 3.55 10.45 15.06
N GLU A 108 4.56 9.59 15.13
CA GLU A 108 5.58 9.36 14.11
C GLU A 108 5.10 8.55 12.90
N LEU A 109 3.94 7.89 12.98
CA LEU A 109 3.40 7.05 11.90
C LEU A 109 3.24 7.87 10.61
N LEU A 110 3.95 7.51 9.54
CA LEU A 110 3.96 8.31 8.33
C LEU A 110 2.65 8.18 7.53
N PRO A 111 2.20 9.26 6.87
CA PRO A 111 1.15 9.19 5.85
C PRO A 111 1.48 8.14 4.78
N ILE A 112 0.46 7.52 4.18
CA ILE A 112 0.63 6.34 3.31
C ILE A 112 1.61 6.58 2.16
N LYS A 113 1.59 7.75 1.51
CA LYS A 113 2.50 8.09 0.41
C LYS A 113 3.96 8.13 0.88
N GLU A 114 4.23 8.85 1.97
CA GLU A 114 5.58 8.98 2.54
C GLU A 114 6.10 7.65 3.06
N SER A 115 5.24 6.87 3.73
CA SER A 115 5.57 5.53 4.21
C SER A 115 5.93 4.59 3.07
N ALA A 116 5.11 4.56 2.01
CA ALA A 116 5.36 3.73 0.83
C ALA A 116 6.68 4.12 0.17
N ILE A 117 6.96 5.42 0.00
CA ILE A 117 8.24 5.88 -0.56
C ILE A 117 9.40 5.41 0.32
N LYS A 118 9.38 5.72 1.61
CA LYS A 118 10.50 5.47 2.53
C LYS A 118 10.80 3.98 2.71
N TYR A 119 9.78 3.15 2.93
CA TYR A 119 9.96 1.76 3.33
C TYR A 119 9.85 0.77 2.18
N VAL A 120 9.19 1.15 1.08
CA VAL A 120 8.93 0.26 -0.06
C VAL A 120 9.71 0.68 -1.30
N PHE A 121 9.53 1.91 -1.79
CA PHE A 121 10.06 2.30 -3.10
C PHE A 121 11.53 2.74 -3.09
N GLU A 122 11.95 3.59 -2.15
CA GLU A 122 13.37 4.00 -2.02
C GLU A 122 14.32 2.81 -1.83
N PRO A 123 14.02 1.82 -0.97
CA PRO A 123 14.87 0.64 -0.86
C PRO A 123 14.93 -0.16 -2.18
N ASN A 124 13.81 -0.26 -2.91
CA ASN A 124 13.74 -0.99 -4.17
C ASN A 124 14.16 -0.16 -5.38
N LYS A 125 14.66 1.07 -5.17
CA LYS A 125 15.08 1.95 -6.25
C LYS A 125 16.26 1.32 -6.98
N LYS A 126 16.09 1.05 -8.27
CA LYS A 126 17.23 0.58 -9.08
C LYS A 126 18.25 1.71 -9.13
N LYS A 127 19.45 1.47 -8.60
CA LYS A 127 20.59 2.34 -8.89
C LYS A 127 20.80 2.27 -10.39
N SER A 128 20.63 3.39 -11.08
CA SER A 128 21.10 3.55 -12.45
C SER A 128 22.54 3.02 -12.49
N LEU A 129 22.79 1.99 -13.31
CA LEU A 129 24.16 1.66 -13.68
C LEU A 129 24.72 2.91 -14.36
N ALA A 130 25.56 3.64 -13.62
CA ALA A 130 26.42 4.67 -14.19
C ALA A 130 27.49 4.02 -15.06
#